data_AF-A0A7R9T6S5-F1
#
_entry.id   AF-A0A7R9T6S5-F1
#
_cell.length_a   1.000
_cell.length_b   1.000
_cell.length_c   1.000
_cell.angle_alpha   90.00
_cell.angle_beta   90.00
_cell.angle_gamma   90.00
#
_symmetry.space_group_name_H-M   'P 1'
#
loop_
_entity.id
_entity.type
_entity.pdbx_description
1 polymer ?
#
loop_
_entity_poly.entity_id
_entity_poly.type
_entity_poly.pdbx_seq_one_letter_code
_entity_poly.pdbx_strand_id
1 'polypeptide(L)'
;AEVAGACLDGGGVPGGGFGFIRRVYAELESLQRDAELLSLPAGPLEAYLAERGAFAVAQQGGALSQDQARHLELLARLYAARERHGLAAQVFFALAERKAQGAAVSLDERETLLDLALTHAKSRGPGGDASLNGAGAVASSDVAFIETLEGKITVARFQRRLRATFLERARVGGADAREYERFATELERELRPLSDMYNEYARPRALWGMCLEMLHFSRYDDDDGAVARELWENLLSQAASDAGGGEGEGVAGDPDPRAALAEACARVRELGPKLHPSEQAFPLAHVALKLELMAAGLFATTRPCDDAAELGIVPDALLSATRDSLESVHAAYDRLLATPVQRAHHDRRLAQEQALQTPALRLRLLRSALRVMRRWDEAVAAQTQTQTGGGGFDAYGANASHVRAALGDVCAGYAGEARRLLQVPSSEQGAAEALAGEFERLGTRLIG
;
A
#
# COMPACT_ATOMS: atom_id res chain seq x y z
N ALA A 1 13.17 -27.78 -26.30
CA ALA A 1 12.67 -29.02 -26.91
C ALA A 1 12.33 -28.71 -28.35
N GLU A 2 13.08 -29.31 -29.28
CA GLU A 2 12.84 -29.26 -30.72
C GLU A 2 11.39 -29.64 -31.03
N VAL A 3 10.74 -28.88 -31.92
CA VAL A 3 9.57 -29.38 -32.64
C VAL A 3 9.96 -29.51 -34.09
N ALA A 4 9.94 -30.78 -34.51
CA ALA A 4 10.36 -31.31 -35.78
C ALA A 4 9.59 -30.73 -36.96
N GLY A 5 10.31 -30.64 -38.08
CA GLY A 5 9.73 -30.42 -39.39
C GLY A 5 8.81 -31.55 -39.82
N ALA A 6 7.74 -31.17 -40.52
CA ALA A 6 7.02 -32.03 -41.42
C ALA A 6 7.01 -31.36 -42.79
N CYS A 7 7.90 -31.84 -43.68
CA CYS A 7 7.81 -31.60 -45.11
C CYS A 7 6.50 -32.20 -45.61
N LEU A 8 5.64 -31.38 -46.21
CA LEU A 8 4.62 -31.83 -47.14
C LEU A 8 5.00 -31.31 -48.52
N ASP A 9 5.66 -32.19 -49.27
CA ASP A 9 5.90 -32.02 -50.69
C ASP A 9 4.60 -32.38 -51.43
N GLY A 10 3.97 -31.38 -52.03
CA GLY A 10 2.76 -31.49 -52.82
C GLY A 10 2.75 -30.38 -53.85
N GLY A 11 3.18 -30.71 -55.07
CA GLY A 11 3.34 -29.76 -56.17
C GLY A 11 2.03 -29.04 -56.53
N GLY A 12 2.11 -27.71 -56.63
CA GLY A 12 1.01 -26.88 -57.15
C GLY A 12 1.18 -25.39 -56.87
N VAL A 13 1.75 -24.67 -57.84
CA VAL A 13 1.74 -23.20 -58.03
C VAL A 13 2.43 -22.33 -56.94
N PRO A 14 3.51 -21.60 -57.29
CA PRO A 14 4.20 -20.73 -56.35
C PRO A 14 3.44 -19.40 -56.14
N GLY A 15 3.04 -19.10 -54.90
CA GLY A 15 3.01 -17.71 -54.38
C GLY A 15 1.74 -16.85 -54.54
N GLY A 16 0.67 -17.30 -55.20
CA GLY A 16 -0.49 -16.43 -55.50
C GLY A 16 -1.48 -16.19 -54.35
N GLY A 17 -1.93 -17.24 -53.66
CA GLY A 17 -3.04 -17.18 -52.70
C GLY A 17 -2.70 -16.47 -51.38
N PHE A 18 -1.57 -16.82 -50.77
CA PHE A 18 -1.10 -16.18 -49.53
C PHE A 18 -0.73 -14.71 -49.75
N GLY A 19 -0.10 -14.38 -50.89
CA GLY A 19 0.24 -13.00 -51.25
C GLY A 19 -0.98 -12.15 -51.61
N PHE A 20 -2.07 -12.76 -52.11
CA PHE A 20 -3.35 -12.09 -52.32
C PHE A 20 -4.07 -11.82 -50.99
N ILE A 21 -4.18 -12.83 -50.12
CA ILE A 21 -4.82 -12.70 -48.80
C ILE A 21 -4.12 -11.64 -47.94
N ARG A 22 -2.77 -11.62 -47.90
CA ARG A 22 -2.01 -10.58 -47.19
C ARG A 22 -2.28 -9.16 -47.72
N ARG A 23 -2.57 -9.00 -49.03
CA ARG A 23 -2.96 -7.71 -49.62
C ARG A 23 -4.37 -7.31 -49.20
N VAL A 24 -5.29 -8.26 -49.12
CA VAL A 24 -6.65 -8.01 -48.62
C VAL A 24 -6.60 -7.53 -47.16
N TYR A 25 -5.78 -8.14 -46.31
CA TYR A 25 -5.61 -7.68 -44.92
C TYR A 25 -5.08 -6.25 -44.85
N ALA A 26 -4.01 -5.94 -45.61
CA ALA A 26 -3.44 -4.59 -45.66
C ALA A 26 -4.44 -3.53 -46.16
N GLU A 27 -5.30 -3.87 -47.12
CA GLU A 27 -6.35 -2.96 -47.62
C GLU A 27 -7.47 -2.77 -46.60
N LEU A 28 -7.87 -3.79 -45.87
CA LEU A 28 -8.87 -3.64 -44.80
C LEU A 28 -8.33 -2.79 -43.64
N GLU A 29 -7.04 -2.89 -43.34
CA GLU A 29 -6.35 -2.06 -42.34
C GLU A 29 -6.23 -0.59 -42.77
N SER A 30 -5.91 -0.35 -44.05
CA SER A 30 -5.83 0.99 -44.65
C SER A 30 -7.19 1.69 -44.61
N LEU A 31 -8.27 0.93 -44.84
CA LEU A 31 -9.66 1.39 -44.78
C LEU A 31 -10.23 1.45 -43.35
N GLN A 32 -9.45 1.10 -42.32
CA GLN A 32 -9.87 1.05 -40.91
C GLN A 32 -11.11 0.17 -40.65
N ARG A 33 -11.28 -0.90 -41.46
CA ARG A 33 -12.41 -1.85 -41.33
C ARG A 33 -12.05 -2.98 -40.37
N ASP A 34 -11.64 -2.62 -39.15
CA ASP A 34 -11.12 -3.54 -38.14
C ASP A 34 -12.14 -4.65 -37.80
N ALA A 35 -13.43 -4.32 -37.71
CA ALA A 35 -14.48 -5.30 -37.41
C ALA A 35 -14.60 -6.40 -38.49
N GLU A 36 -14.41 -6.04 -39.75
CA GLU A 36 -14.47 -6.98 -40.86
C GLU A 36 -13.20 -7.81 -40.95
N LEU A 37 -12.04 -7.21 -40.69
CA LEU A 37 -10.79 -7.94 -40.57
C LEU A 37 -10.88 -9.03 -39.50
N LEU A 38 -11.44 -8.72 -38.32
CA LEU A 38 -11.59 -9.67 -37.21
C LEU A 38 -12.61 -10.79 -37.48
N SER A 39 -13.51 -10.59 -38.46
CA SER A 39 -14.48 -11.62 -38.88
C SER A 39 -13.87 -12.72 -39.76
N LEU A 40 -12.69 -12.47 -40.34
CA LEU A 40 -11.99 -13.39 -41.25
C LEU A 40 -11.43 -14.63 -40.53
N PRO A 41 -11.11 -15.71 -41.26
CA PRO A 41 -10.54 -16.93 -40.67
C PRO A 41 -9.20 -16.66 -39.98
N ALA A 42 -9.10 -17.12 -38.74
CA ALA A 42 -8.03 -16.74 -37.82
C ALA A 42 -6.64 -17.25 -38.24
N GLY A 43 -6.50 -18.45 -38.83
CA GLY A 43 -5.18 -19.06 -39.07
C GLY A 43 -4.18 -18.16 -39.84
N PRO A 44 -4.48 -17.76 -41.09
CA PRO A 44 -3.58 -16.91 -41.86
C PRO A 44 -3.52 -15.47 -41.34
N LEU A 45 -4.58 -15.00 -40.67
CA LEU A 45 -4.66 -13.65 -40.10
C LEU A 45 -3.81 -13.52 -38.83
N GLU A 46 -3.81 -14.52 -37.94
CA GLU A 46 -2.98 -14.59 -36.74
C GLU A 46 -1.50 -14.52 -37.11
N ALA A 47 -1.07 -15.32 -38.08
CA ALA A 47 0.32 -15.30 -38.56
C ALA A 47 0.70 -13.94 -39.17
N TYR A 48 -0.20 -13.33 -39.94
CA TYR A 48 0.02 -12.01 -40.52
C TYR A 48 0.16 -10.92 -39.46
N LEU A 49 -0.77 -10.85 -38.50
CA LEU A 49 -0.78 -9.85 -37.43
C LEU A 49 0.41 -10.04 -36.47
N ALA A 50 0.78 -11.29 -36.16
CA ALA A 50 1.94 -11.58 -35.31
C ALA A 50 3.27 -11.19 -35.98
N GLU A 51 3.41 -11.43 -37.28
CA GLU A 51 4.59 -11.04 -38.07
C GLU A 51 4.67 -9.52 -38.23
N ARG A 52 3.57 -8.87 -38.64
CA ARG A 52 3.50 -7.41 -38.81
C ARG A 52 3.63 -6.65 -37.50
N GLY A 53 3.10 -7.21 -36.42
CA GLY A 53 3.22 -6.66 -35.07
C GLY A 53 4.56 -6.96 -34.39
N ALA A 54 5.45 -7.74 -35.02
CA ALA A 54 6.71 -8.18 -34.43
C ALA A 54 6.54 -8.80 -33.02
N PHE A 55 5.55 -9.70 -32.86
CA PHE A 55 5.14 -10.22 -31.54
C PHE A 55 6.29 -10.86 -30.75
N ALA A 56 7.20 -11.58 -31.41
CA ALA A 56 8.36 -12.18 -30.77
C ALA A 56 9.33 -11.13 -30.16
N VAL A 57 9.45 -9.96 -30.78
CA VAL A 57 10.23 -8.83 -30.27
C VAL A 57 9.51 -8.19 -29.09
N ALA A 58 8.18 -8.05 -29.19
CA ALA A 58 7.33 -7.50 -28.13
C ALA A 58 7.39 -8.33 -26.84
N GLN A 59 7.37 -9.66 -26.95
CA GLN A 59 7.48 -10.56 -25.79
C GLN A 59 8.78 -10.39 -25.00
N GLN A 60 9.84 -9.88 -25.65
CA GLN A 60 11.12 -9.61 -25.02
C GLN A 60 11.25 -8.15 -24.52
N GLY A 61 10.15 -7.37 -24.53
CA GLY A 61 10.18 -5.95 -24.19
C GLY A 61 10.93 -5.10 -25.22
N GLY A 62 11.03 -5.58 -26.47
CA GLY A 62 11.71 -4.88 -27.55
C GLY A 62 11.01 -3.58 -27.97
N ALA A 63 11.71 -2.79 -28.76
CA ALA A 63 11.17 -1.54 -29.29
C ALA A 63 10.17 -1.82 -30.42
N LEU A 64 8.99 -1.21 -30.35
CA LEU A 64 7.95 -1.32 -31.38
C LEU A 64 7.62 0.04 -31.99
N SER A 65 7.33 0.04 -33.30
CA SER A 65 6.72 1.18 -33.98
C SER A 65 5.22 1.29 -33.65
N GLN A 66 4.63 2.46 -33.87
CA GLN A 66 3.18 2.66 -33.68
C GLN A 66 2.35 1.73 -34.58
N ASP A 67 2.83 1.47 -35.80
CA ASP A 67 2.19 0.56 -36.74
C ASP A 67 2.24 -0.88 -36.21
N GLN A 68 3.41 -1.35 -35.74
CA GLN A 68 3.55 -2.68 -35.14
C GLN A 68 2.66 -2.85 -33.90
N ALA A 69 2.56 -1.82 -33.05
CA ALA A 69 1.67 -1.83 -31.89
C ALA A 69 0.20 -2.00 -32.30
N ARG A 70 -0.27 -1.28 -33.34
CA ARG A 70 -1.64 -1.41 -33.86
C ARG A 70 -1.95 -2.85 -34.32
N HIS A 71 -1.02 -3.51 -35.01
CA HIS A 71 -1.21 -4.90 -35.46
C HIS A 71 -1.31 -5.88 -34.28
N LEU A 72 -0.53 -5.66 -33.22
CA LEU A 72 -0.63 -6.46 -32.00
C LEU A 72 -1.94 -6.19 -31.23
N GLU A 73 -2.45 -4.95 -31.22
CA GLU A 73 -3.75 -4.66 -30.61
C GLU A 73 -4.88 -5.41 -31.35
N LEU A 74 -4.82 -5.43 -32.68
CA LEU A 74 -5.75 -6.22 -33.51
C LEU A 74 -5.61 -7.72 -33.22
N LEU A 75 -4.38 -8.22 -33.04
CA LEU A 75 -4.13 -9.61 -32.66
C LEU A 75 -4.75 -9.94 -31.29
N ALA A 76 -4.60 -9.06 -30.30
CA ALA A 76 -5.18 -9.24 -28.97
C ALA A 76 -6.72 -9.26 -29.03
N ARG A 77 -7.32 -8.36 -29.81
CA ARG A 77 -8.77 -8.33 -30.06
C ARG A 77 -9.26 -9.57 -30.79
N LEU A 78 -8.49 -10.08 -31.75
CA LEU A 78 -8.78 -11.34 -32.44
C LEU A 78 -8.81 -12.50 -31.45
N TYR A 79 -7.81 -12.60 -30.56
CA TYR A 79 -7.80 -13.64 -29.52
C TYR A 79 -8.96 -13.50 -28.53
N ALA A 80 -9.29 -12.28 -28.11
CA ALA A 80 -10.42 -12.02 -27.22
C ALA A 80 -11.76 -12.42 -27.87
N ALA A 81 -11.97 -12.09 -29.15
CA ALA A 81 -13.18 -12.44 -29.90
C ALA A 81 -13.35 -13.96 -30.12
N ARG A 82 -12.27 -14.73 -29.98
CA ARG A 82 -12.24 -16.19 -30.13
C ARG A 82 -12.18 -16.92 -28.78
N GLU A 83 -12.44 -16.22 -27.68
CA GLU A 83 -12.41 -16.75 -26.30
C GLU A 83 -11.02 -17.28 -25.88
N ARG A 84 -9.95 -16.96 -26.63
CA ARG A 84 -8.56 -17.31 -26.32
C ARG A 84 -7.95 -16.27 -25.36
N HIS A 85 -8.60 -16.08 -24.21
CA HIS A 85 -8.28 -15.00 -23.27
C HIS A 85 -6.85 -15.04 -22.71
N GLY A 86 -6.26 -16.23 -22.53
CA GLY A 86 -4.87 -16.35 -22.09
C GLY A 86 -3.86 -15.76 -23.09
N LEU A 87 -4.10 -15.94 -24.39
CA LEU A 87 -3.25 -15.36 -25.43
C LEU A 87 -3.51 -13.87 -25.62
N ALA A 88 -4.77 -13.44 -25.52
CA ALA A 88 -5.10 -12.01 -25.51
C ALA A 88 -4.35 -11.28 -24.39
N ALA A 89 -4.35 -11.85 -23.18
CA ALA A 89 -3.64 -11.30 -22.02
C ALA A 89 -2.12 -11.20 -22.25
N GLN A 90 -1.49 -12.22 -22.85
CA GLN A 90 -0.07 -12.18 -23.19
C GLN A 90 0.28 -11.10 -24.23
N VAL A 91 -0.58 -10.91 -25.24
CA VAL A 91 -0.36 -9.86 -26.24
C VAL A 91 -0.53 -8.47 -25.62
N PHE A 92 -1.57 -8.24 -24.80
CA PHE A 92 -1.74 -6.97 -24.09
C PHE A 92 -0.60 -6.67 -23.12
N PHE A 93 -0.08 -7.70 -22.43
CA PHE A 93 1.08 -7.56 -21.57
C PHE A 93 2.34 -7.17 -22.35
N ALA A 94 2.62 -7.85 -23.47
CA ALA A 94 3.75 -7.51 -24.35
C ALA A 94 3.62 -6.08 -24.93
N LEU A 95 2.39 -5.66 -25.23
CA LEU A 95 2.10 -4.29 -25.66
C LEU A 95 2.36 -3.26 -24.56
N ALA A 96 2.09 -3.58 -23.30
CA ALA A 96 2.34 -2.69 -22.18
C ALA A 96 3.83 -2.58 -21.81
N GLU A 97 4.59 -3.66 -21.97
CA GLU A 97 6.03 -3.73 -21.66
C GLU A 97 6.93 -3.22 -22.79
N ARG A 98 6.36 -2.94 -23.97
CA ARG A 98 7.13 -2.49 -25.14
C ARG A 98 7.94 -1.23 -24.87
N LYS A 99 9.14 -1.16 -25.45
CA LYS A 99 9.87 0.11 -25.58
C LYS A 99 9.32 0.86 -26.79
N ALA A 100 9.21 2.17 -26.70
CA ALA A 100 8.77 2.96 -27.85
C ALA A 100 9.93 3.13 -28.83
N GLN A 101 9.76 2.72 -30.09
CA GLN A 101 10.68 3.09 -31.17
C GLN A 101 10.22 4.42 -31.78
N GLY A 102 10.26 5.51 -30.99
CA GLY A 102 9.77 6.83 -31.40
C GLY A 102 8.93 7.51 -30.32
N ALA A 103 7.64 7.76 -30.60
CA ALA A 103 6.73 8.38 -29.65
C ALA A 103 6.54 7.49 -28.41
N ALA A 104 6.84 8.03 -27.24
CA ALA A 104 6.74 7.30 -25.97
C ALA A 104 5.31 6.80 -25.74
N VAL A 105 5.18 5.55 -25.29
CA VAL A 105 3.90 5.01 -24.80
C VAL A 105 3.65 5.64 -23.44
N SER A 106 2.58 6.42 -23.34
CA SER A 106 2.21 7.10 -22.09
C SER A 106 1.99 6.10 -20.96
N LEU A 107 2.20 6.54 -19.71
CA LEU A 107 1.92 5.70 -18.55
C LEU A 107 0.44 5.33 -18.46
N ASP A 108 -0.45 6.23 -18.86
CA ASP A 108 -1.88 5.99 -18.87
C ASP A 108 -2.24 4.87 -19.87
N GLU A 109 -1.68 4.90 -21.08
CA GLU A 109 -1.87 3.82 -22.05
C GLU A 109 -1.33 2.48 -21.51
N ARG A 110 -0.16 2.48 -20.87
CA ARG A 110 0.40 1.25 -20.25
C ARG A 110 -0.50 0.70 -19.16
N GLU A 111 -1.04 1.54 -18.27
CA GLU A 111 -1.96 1.11 -17.22
C GLU A 111 -3.23 0.48 -17.83
N THR A 112 -3.81 1.10 -18.88
CA THR A 112 -4.98 0.54 -19.56
C THR A 112 -4.71 -0.82 -20.22
N LEU A 113 -3.54 -1.00 -20.84
CA LEU A 113 -3.15 -2.26 -21.46
C LEU A 113 -2.92 -3.36 -20.40
N LEU A 114 -2.32 -3.02 -19.26
CA LEU A 114 -2.14 -3.96 -18.15
C LEU A 114 -3.47 -4.36 -17.52
N ASP A 115 -4.40 -3.41 -17.32
CA ASP A 115 -5.75 -3.72 -16.80
C ASP A 115 -6.55 -4.60 -17.76
N LEU A 116 -6.44 -4.37 -19.09
CA LEU A 116 -7.02 -5.26 -20.10
C LEU A 116 -6.40 -6.66 -20.05
N ALA A 117 -5.08 -6.75 -19.91
CA ALA A 117 -4.38 -8.02 -19.75
C ALA A 117 -4.88 -8.78 -18.50
N LEU A 118 -5.01 -8.09 -17.36
CA LEU A 118 -5.50 -8.66 -16.12
C LEU A 118 -6.97 -9.14 -16.23
N THR A 119 -7.82 -8.35 -16.88
CA THR A 119 -9.22 -8.70 -17.12
C THR A 119 -9.31 -9.98 -17.95
N HIS A 120 -8.51 -10.09 -19.01
CA HIS A 120 -8.48 -11.30 -19.82
C HIS A 120 -7.88 -12.51 -19.08
N ALA A 121 -6.81 -12.31 -18.31
CA ALA A 121 -6.22 -13.37 -17.49
C ALA A 121 -7.23 -13.92 -16.47
N LYS A 122 -8.04 -13.07 -15.84
CA LYS A 122 -9.09 -13.46 -14.88
C LYS A 122 -10.35 -14.04 -15.54
N SER A 123 -10.67 -13.62 -16.77
CA SER A 123 -11.82 -14.12 -17.53
C SER A 123 -11.67 -15.57 -18.00
N ARG A 124 -10.46 -16.14 -17.90
CA ARG A 124 -10.24 -17.57 -18.07
C ARG A 124 -10.96 -18.32 -16.94
N GLY A 125 -12.22 -18.67 -17.16
CA GLY A 125 -12.97 -19.51 -16.25
C GLY A 125 -12.27 -20.87 -16.04
N PRO A 126 -12.57 -21.59 -14.95
CA PRO A 126 -11.94 -22.88 -14.59
C PRO A 126 -12.15 -24.04 -15.60
N GLY A 127 -12.66 -23.77 -16.80
CA GLY A 127 -12.93 -24.75 -17.86
C GLY A 127 -12.37 -24.42 -19.25
N GLY A 128 -11.59 -23.34 -19.41
CA GLY A 128 -10.97 -22.99 -20.70
C GLY A 128 -9.66 -23.74 -20.95
N ASP A 129 -9.75 -24.89 -21.63
CA ASP A 129 -8.67 -25.79 -22.06
C ASP A 129 -7.91 -26.53 -20.94
N ALA A 130 -8.66 -27.16 -20.03
CA ALA A 130 -8.12 -28.22 -19.19
C ALA A 130 -7.82 -29.47 -20.04
N SER A 131 -6.66 -29.49 -20.70
CA SER A 131 -6.07 -30.74 -21.17
C SER A 131 -5.78 -31.62 -19.94
N LEU A 132 -6.44 -32.77 -19.89
CA LEU A 132 -6.60 -33.66 -18.72
C LEU A 132 -5.30 -34.29 -18.18
N ASN A 133 -4.12 -33.83 -18.61
CA ASN A 133 -2.82 -34.44 -18.25
C ASN A 133 -1.84 -33.50 -17.52
N GLY A 134 -2.26 -32.32 -17.03
CA GLY A 134 -1.32 -31.37 -16.41
C GLY A 134 -1.92 -30.24 -15.56
N ALA A 135 -3.13 -30.42 -15.01
CA ALA A 135 -3.93 -29.36 -14.38
C ALA A 135 -3.22 -28.59 -13.24
N GLY A 136 -2.28 -29.21 -12.53
CA GLY A 136 -1.54 -28.55 -11.44
C GLY A 136 -0.49 -27.52 -11.91
N ALA A 137 0.16 -27.73 -13.06
CA ALA A 137 1.26 -26.89 -13.54
C ALA A 137 0.77 -25.69 -14.38
N VAL A 138 -0.33 -25.87 -15.11
CA VAL A 138 -0.94 -24.79 -15.92
C VAL A 138 -1.68 -23.80 -15.02
N ALA A 139 -2.43 -24.28 -14.02
CA ALA A 139 -3.08 -23.42 -13.05
C ALA A 139 -2.06 -22.61 -12.22
N SER A 140 -0.92 -23.19 -11.85
CA SER A 140 0.14 -22.45 -11.14
C SER A 140 0.82 -21.40 -12.02
N SER A 141 0.98 -21.67 -13.32
CA SER A 141 1.53 -20.69 -14.27
C SER A 141 0.59 -19.51 -14.49
N ASP A 142 -0.72 -19.75 -14.51
CA ASP A 142 -1.73 -18.70 -14.68
C ASP A 142 -1.83 -17.81 -13.42
N VAL A 143 -1.74 -18.40 -12.21
CA VAL A 143 -1.68 -17.63 -10.95
C VAL A 143 -0.44 -16.75 -10.90
N ALA A 144 0.75 -17.30 -11.20
CA ALA A 144 2.00 -16.53 -11.22
C ALA A 144 1.98 -15.38 -12.25
N PHE A 145 1.34 -15.59 -13.39
CA PHE A 145 1.15 -14.54 -14.40
C PHE A 145 0.19 -13.44 -13.92
N ILE A 146 -0.91 -13.80 -13.25
CA ILE A 146 -1.84 -12.83 -12.64
C ILE A 146 -1.12 -12.01 -11.56
N GLU A 147 -0.35 -12.65 -10.67
CA GLU A 147 0.44 -11.95 -9.66
C GLU A 147 1.47 -11.00 -10.29
N THR A 148 2.09 -11.40 -11.40
CA THR A 148 3.01 -10.55 -12.16
C THR A 148 2.29 -9.32 -12.72
N LEU A 149 1.10 -9.49 -13.29
CA LEU A 149 0.29 -8.39 -13.82
C LEU A 149 -0.13 -7.42 -12.70
N GLU A 150 -0.65 -7.94 -11.59
CA GLU A 150 -1.04 -7.13 -10.43
C GLU A 150 0.15 -6.35 -9.85
N GLY A 151 1.32 -6.98 -9.80
CA GLY A 151 2.56 -6.34 -9.41
C GLY A 151 2.96 -5.20 -10.36
N LYS A 152 2.93 -5.43 -11.67
CA LYS A 152 3.25 -4.44 -12.70
C LYS A 152 2.28 -3.25 -12.70
N ILE A 153 0.99 -3.50 -12.54
CA ILE A 153 -0.03 -2.46 -12.40
C ILE A 153 0.26 -1.59 -11.17
N THR A 154 0.62 -2.22 -10.04
CA THR A 154 0.95 -1.50 -8.82
C THR A 154 2.20 -0.62 -8.99
N VAL A 155 3.25 -1.14 -9.65
CA VAL A 155 4.46 -0.36 -10.02
C VAL A 155 4.11 0.82 -10.93
N ALA A 156 3.28 0.62 -11.96
CA ALA A 156 2.83 1.70 -12.85
C ALA A 156 2.07 2.79 -12.09
N ARG A 157 1.21 2.41 -11.13
CA ARG A 157 0.50 3.36 -10.26
C ARG A 157 1.42 4.16 -9.36
N PHE A 158 2.48 3.54 -8.80
CA PHE A 158 3.50 4.28 -8.07
C PHE A 158 4.20 5.30 -8.97
N GLN A 159 4.58 4.90 -10.17
CA GLN A 159 5.24 5.77 -11.14
C GLN A 159 4.35 6.96 -11.55
N ARG A 160 3.06 6.72 -11.80
CA ARG A 160 2.08 7.76 -12.12
C ARG A 160 1.92 8.76 -10.97
N ARG A 161 1.87 8.27 -9.73
CA ARG A 161 1.81 9.12 -8.53
C ARG A 161 3.10 9.93 -8.34
N LEU A 162 4.28 9.34 -8.54
CA LEU A 162 5.56 10.07 -8.51
C LEU A 162 5.55 11.23 -9.51
N ARG A 163 5.17 10.92 -10.77
CA ARG A 163 5.08 11.91 -11.84
C ARG A 163 4.13 13.04 -11.48
N ALA A 164 2.93 12.73 -10.99
CA ALA A 164 1.95 13.74 -10.59
C ALA A 164 2.49 14.66 -9.48
N THR A 165 3.18 14.10 -8.48
CA THR A 165 3.82 14.88 -7.41
C THR A 165 4.90 15.82 -7.95
N PHE A 166 5.73 15.35 -8.90
CA PHE A 166 6.76 16.21 -9.50
C PHE A 166 6.17 17.30 -10.40
N LEU A 167 5.11 17.00 -11.15
CA LEU A 167 4.40 18.03 -11.92
C LEU A 167 3.80 19.10 -11.00
N GLU A 168 3.24 18.71 -9.87
CA GLU A 168 2.70 19.67 -8.91
C GLU A 168 3.80 20.52 -8.26
N ARG A 169 4.93 19.92 -7.86
CA ARG A 169 6.08 20.67 -7.34
C ARG A 169 6.67 21.63 -8.38
N ALA A 170 6.72 21.22 -9.65
CA ALA A 170 7.12 22.10 -10.75
C ALA A 170 6.13 23.27 -10.91
N ARG A 171 4.83 23.01 -10.82
CA ARG A 171 3.76 24.00 -10.95
C ARG A 171 3.77 25.03 -9.83
N VAL A 172 4.00 24.61 -8.58
CA VAL A 172 4.17 25.50 -7.42
C VAL A 172 5.39 26.42 -7.60
N GLY A 173 6.40 25.95 -8.33
CA GLY A 173 7.61 26.70 -8.63
C GLY A 173 8.68 26.55 -7.55
N GLY A 174 9.81 27.24 -7.73
CA GLY A 174 10.98 27.15 -6.85
C GLY A 174 12.28 26.93 -7.62
N ALA A 175 13.39 26.85 -6.91
CA ALA A 175 14.72 26.67 -7.52
C ALA A 175 14.81 25.39 -8.37
N ASP A 176 14.11 24.34 -7.95
CA ASP A 176 14.20 22.99 -8.54
C ASP A 176 13.07 22.68 -9.54
N ALA A 177 12.21 23.64 -9.88
CA ALA A 177 11.02 23.40 -10.71
C ALA A 177 11.34 22.72 -12.06
N ARG A 178 12.42 23.17 -12.73
CA ARG A 178 12.89 22.57 -13.99
C ARG A 178 13.40 21.15 -13.83
N GLU A 179 13.94 20.80 -12.67
CA GLU A 179 14.40 19.46 -12.38
C GLU A 179 13.20 18.52 -12.20
N TYR A 180 12.17 18.98 -11.48
CA TYR A 180 10.92 18.23 -11.32
C TYR A 180 10.19 18.01 -12.65
N GLU A 181 10.17 18.99 -13.56
CA GLU A 181 9.65 18.80 -14.93
C GLU A 181 10.42 17.71 -15.67
N ARG A 182 11.75 17.71 -15.59
CA ARG A 182 12.58 16.67 -16.22
C ARG A 182 12.25 15.29 -15.67
N PHE A 183 12.17 15.13 -14.34
CA PHE A 183 11.79 13.86 -13.73
C PHE A 183 10.41 13.39 -14.16
N ALA A 184 9.43 14.29 -14.22
CA ALA A 184 8.10 13.95 -14.71
C ALA A 184 8.13 13.45 -16.17
N THR A 185 8.94 14.07 -17.03
CA THR A 185 9.09 13.60 -18.43
C THR A 185 9.83 12.27 -18.54
N GLU A 186 10.82 12.01 -17.68
CA GLU A 186 11.54 10.74 -17.66
C GLU A 186 10.69 9.59 -17.17
N LEU A 187 9.88 9.81 -16.13
CA LEU A 187 8.94 8.82 -15.62
C LEU A 187 7.84 8.54 -16.65
N GLU A 188 7.48 9.47 -17.53
CA GLU A 188 6.46 9.21 -18.56
C GLU A 188 6.92 8.21 -19.64
N ARG A 189 8.23 8.06 -19.85
CA ARG A 189 8.77 7.35 -21.03
C ARG A 189 8.66 5.84 -20.95
N GLU A 190 9.11 5.26 -19.83
CA GLU A 190 9.26 3.82 -19.66
C GLU A 190 8.94 3.41 -18.24
N LEU A 191 8.31 2.24 -18.06
CA LEU A 191 8.05 1.67 -16.74
C LEU A 191 9.38 1.31 -16.09
N ARG A 192 9.69 1.95 -14.96
CA ARG A 192 10.95 1.76 -14.24
C ARG A 192 10.82 0.68 -13.17
N PRO A 193 11.92 -0.03 -12.85
CA PRO A 193 11.98 -0.89 -11.68
C PRO A 193 11.62 -0.12 -10.39
N LEU A 194 10.97 -0.81 -9.46
CA LEU A 194 10.60 -0.24 -8.16
C LEU A 194 11.82 0.29 -7.38
N SER A 195 12.96 -0.41 -7.45
CA SER A 195 14.22 -0.01 -6.82
C SER A 195 14.72 1.35 -7.30
N ASP A 196 14.60 1.61 -8.60
CA ASP A 196 15.12 2.83 -9.23
C ASP A 196 14.19 3.99 -8.87
N MET A 197 12.88 3.76 -8.91
CA MET A 197 11.89 4.72 -8.41
C MET A 197 12.14 5.08 -6.94
N TYR A 198 12.46 4.10 -6.10
CA TYR A 198 12.74 4.33 -4.68
C TYR A 198 14.03 5.14 -4.48
N ASN A 199 15.15 4.70 -5.07
CA ASN A 199 16.48 5.24 -4.80
C ASN A 199 16.79 6.53 -5.57
N GLU A 200 16.32 6.67 -6.81
CA GLU A 200 16.64 7.81 -7.66
C GLU A 200 15.60 8.93 -7.52
N TYR A 201 14.33 8.60 -7.21
CA TYR A 201 13.24 9.57 -7.23
C TYR A 201 12.63 9.79 -5.84
N ALA A 202 12.07 8.77 -5.21
CA ALA A 202 11.25 8.94 -4.01
C ALA A 202 12.07 9.37 -2.79
N ARG A 203 13.12 8.61 -2.44
CA ARG A 203 13.91 8.83 -1.22
C ARG A 203 14.68 10.15 -1.23
N PRO A 204 15.40 10.54 -2.31
CA PRO A 204 16.15 11.80 -2.32
C PRO A 204 15.26 13.05 -2.26
N ARG A 205 13.98 12.94 -2.65
CA ARG A 205 13.01 14.03 -2.65
C ARG A 205 12.06 14.02 -1.45
N ALA A 206 12.41 13.26 -0.41
CA ALA A 206 11.68 13.17 0.84
C ALA A 206 10.20 12.74 0.66
N LEU A 207 9.92 11.86 -0.31
CA LEU A 207 8.57 11.31 -0.53
C LEU A 207 8.31 10.11 0.41
N TRP A 208 8.46 10.32 1.72
CA TRP A 208 8.53 9.26 2.73
C TRP A 208 7.30 8.35 2.76
N GLY A 209 6.09 8.92 2.62
CA GLY A 209 4.87 8.12 2.56
C GLY A 209 4.86 7.16 1.36
N MET A 210 5.37 7.60 0.21
CA MET A 210 5.49 6.74 -0.96
C MET A 210 6.60 5.70 -0.80
N CYS A 211 7.72 6.07 -0.17
CA CYS A 211 8.78 5.13 0.19
C CYS A 211 8.25 3.99 1.08
N LEU A 212 7.40 4.29 2.07
CA LEU A 212 6.77 3.29 2.94
C LEU A 212 5.81 2.37 2.16
N GLU A 213 5.00 2.92 1.26
CA GLU A 213 4.13 2.11 0.40
C GLU A 213 4.93 1.20 -0.55
N MET A 214 6.03 1.70 -1.11
CA MET A 214 6.93 0.89 -1.96
C MET A 214 7.64 -0.21 -1.18
N LEU A 215 8.07 0.09 0.06
CA LEU A 215 8.68 -0.88 0.99
C LEU A 215 7.70 -2.00 1.36
N HIS A 216 6.45 -1.62 1.66
CA HIS A 216 5.39 -2.58 1.95
C HIS A 216 5.10 -3.48 0.75
N PHE A 217 4.98 -2.88 -0.43
CA PHE A 217 4.72 -3.61 -1.67
C PHE A 217 5.85 -4.57 -2.04
N SER A 218 7.12 -4.18 -1.83
CA SER A 218 8.27 -5.06 -2.08
C SER A 218 8.41 -6.19 -1.04
N ARG A 219 7.63 -6.15 0.05
CA ARG A 219 7.76 -7.05 1.21
C ARG A 219 9.20 -7.09 1.72
N TYR A 220 9.85 -5.93 1.72
CA TYR A 220 11.20 -5.82 2.23
C TYR A 220 11.21 -6.10 3.72
N ASP A 221 12.00 -7.09 4.10
CA ASP A 221 12.19 -7.50 5.48
C ASP A 221 13.62 -7.15 5.89
N ASP A 222 13.73 -6.31 6.91
CA ASP A 222 14.97 -6.07 7.63
C ASP A 222 14.79 -6.47 9.09
N ASP A 223 15.80 -7.13 9.67
CA ASP A 223 15.71 -7.85 10.94
C ASP A 223 14.97 -7.10 12.05
N ASP A 224 15.23 -5.79 12.16
CA ASP A 224 14.60 -4.96 13.18
C ASP A 224 13.38 -4.18 12.66
N GLY A 225 13.19 -3.94 11.36
CA GLY A 225 12.30 -2.90 10.84
C GLY A 225 12.92 -1.49 10.91
N ALA A 226 14.24 -1.40 10.80
CA ALA A 226 15.02 -0.17 10.93
C ALA A 226 14.68 0.85 9.84
N VAL A 227 14.58 0.39 8.59
CA VAL A 227 14.34 1.25 7.43
C VAL A 227 12.96 1.90 7.53
N ALA A 228 11.93 1.11 7.86
CA ALA A 228 10.58 1.65 8.02
C ALA A 228 10.48 2.65 9.17
N ARG A 229 11.13 2.38 10.31
CA ARG A 229 11.17 3.33 11.44
C ARG A 229 11.83 4.65 11.03
N GLU A 230 12.97 4.62 10.35
CA GLU A 230 13.63 5.83 9.84
C GLU A 230 12.69 6.64 8.93
N LEU A 231 12.01 5.96 8.00
CA LEU A 231 11.06 6.61 7.08
C LEU A 231 9.87 7.24 7.84
N TRP A 232 9.34 6.56 8.85
CA TRP A 232 8.29 7.11 9.71
C TRP A 232 8.77 8.31 10.52
N GLU A 233 9.96 8.25 11.13
CA GLU A 233 10.54 9.37 11.86
C GLU A 233 10.73 10.60 10.95
N ASN A 234 11.23 10.39 9.73
CA ASN A 234 11.38 11.45 8.73
C ASN A 234 10.04 12.03 8.29
N LEU A 235 9.02 11.18 8.07
CA LEU A 235 7.66 11.60 7.73
C LEU A 235 7.04 12.47 8.83
N LEU A 236 7.16 12.05 10.09
CA LEU A 236 6.61 12.79 11.23
C LEU A 236 7.36 14.10 11.49
N SER A 237 8.69 14.11 11.33
CA SER A 237 9.50 15.32 11.45
C SER A 237 9.19 16.33 10.35
N GLN A 238 8.98 15.85 9.12
CA GLN A 238 8.54 16.69 8.01
C GLN A 238 7.15 17.26 8.27
N ALA A 239 6.19 16.45 8.73
CA ALA A 239 4.85 16.90 9.06
C ALA A 239 4.84 18.03 10.12
N ALA A 240 5.69 17.90 11.14
CA ALA A 240 5.86 18.96 12.15
C ALA A 240 6.48 20.25 11.56
N SER A 241 7.38 20.12 10.59
CA SER A 241 8.03 21.25 9.92
C SER A 241 7.08 21.98 8.98
N ASP A 242 6.27 21.23 8.22
CA ASP A 242 5.26 21.76 7.30
C ASP A 242 4.18 22.54 8.05
N ALA A 243 3.82 22.11 9.28
CA ALA A 243 2.85 22.81 10.14
C ALA A 243 3.34 24.18 10.64
N GLY A 244 4.66 24.41 10.73
CA GLY A 244 5.26 25.68 11.16
C GLY A 244 5.44 26.72 10.05
N GLY A 245 5.24 26.34 8.78
CA GLY A 245 5.53 27.16 7.60
C GLY A 245 4.42 28.10 7.13
N GLY A 246 3.44 28.42 7.98
CA GLY A 246 2.40 29.40 7.65
C GLY A 246 3.00 30.76 7.29
N GLU A 247 2.50 31.39 6.22
CA GLU A 247 2.96 32.64 5.57
C GLU A 247 2.89 33.91 6.46
N GLY A 248 3.52 33.88 7.64
CA GLY A 248 3.72 35.03 8.51
C GLY A 248 5.17 35.46 8.48
N GLU A 249 5.45 36.61 7.86
CA GLU A 249 6.76 37.25 7.84
C GLU A 249 7.35 37.40 9.26
N GLY A 250 8.54 36.84 9.46
CA GLY A 250 9.46 37.26 10.53
C GLY A 250 9.59 36.30 11.70
N VAL A 251 10.78 35.68 11.78
CA VAL A 251 11.30 34.77 12.81
C VAL A 251 10.89 33.32 12.60
N ALA A 252 11.88 32.45 12.42
CA ALA A 252 11.73 30.99 12.48
C ALA A 252 11.26 30.61 13.89
N GLY A 253 9.95 30.71 14.12
CA GLY A 253 9.31 30.32 15.37
C GLY A 253 9.32 28.80 15.50
N ASP A 254 9.45 28.32 16.74
CA ASP A 254 9.17 26.94 17.08
C ASP A 254 7.74 26.60 16.58
N PRO A 255 7.56 25.56 15.74
CA PRO A 255 6.27 25.23 15.15
C PRO A 255 5.22 25.09 16.24
N ASP A 256 3.99 25.52 15.97
CA ASP A 256 2.89 25.33 16.93
C ASP A 256 2.77 23.83 17.24
N PRO A 257 3.04 23.39 18.49
CA PRO A 257 3.10 21.97 18.83
C PRO A 257 1.77 21.25 18.54
N ARG A 258 0.66 21.99 18.64
CA ARG A 258 -0.67 21.49 18.31
C ARG A 258 -0.82 21.22 16.82
N ALA A 259 -0.47 22.19 15.99
CA ALA A 259 -0.55 22.05 14.53
C ALA A 259 0.39 20.94 14.03
N ALA A 260 1.61 20.87 14.58
CA ALA A 260 2.58 19.83 14.28
C ALA A 260 2.04 18.43 14.61
N LEU A 261 1.47 18.24 15.81
CA LEU A 261 0.88 16.97 16.21
C LEU A 261 -0.33 16.60 15.35
N ALA A 262 -1.19 17.58 15.05
CA ALA A 262 -2.39 17.36 14.22
C ALA A 262 -2.02 16.90 12.80
N GLU A 263 -1.03 17.56 12.19
CA GLU A 263 -0.52 17.21 10.86
C GLU A 263 0.16 15.84 10.85
N ALA A 264 1.00 15.54 11.85
CA ALA A 264 1.60 14.22 12.04
C ALA A 264 0.54 13.11 12.16
N CYS A 265 -0.51 13.34 12.97
CA CYS A 265 -1.64 12.43 13.10
C CYS A 265 -2.45 12.30 11.80
N ALA A 266 -2.55 13.35 10.98
CA ALA A 266 -3.19 13.28 9.68
C ALA A 266 -2.41 12.37 8.71
N ARG A 267 -1.07 12.48 8.67
CA ARG A 267 -0.22 11.58 7.87
C ARG A 267 -0.35 10.12 8.27
N VAL A 268 -0.40 9.84 9.56
CA VAL A 268 -0.60 8.48 10.09
C VAL A 268 -1.99 7.94 9.71
N ARG A 269 -3.04 8.76 9.77
CA ARG A 269 -4.40 8.38 9.33
C ARG A 269 -4.50 8.10 7.82
N GLU A 270 -3.79 8.86 7.00
CA GLU A 270 -3.79 8.68 5.55
C GLU A 270 -3.06 7.39 5.13
N LEU A 271 -1.91 7.15 5.75
CA LEU A 271 -0.99 6.09 5.33
C LEU A 271 -1.23 4.76 6.03
N GLY A 272 -1.53 4.78 7.33
CA GLY A 272 -1.69 3.60 8.17
C GLY A 272 -2.62 2.52 7.59
N PRO A 273 -3.83 2.86 7.09
CA PRO A 273 -4.77 1.85 6.58
C PRO A 273 -4.25 1.10 5.35
N LYS A 274 -3.28 1.67 4.61
CA LYS A 274 -2.66 1.03 3.45
C LYS A 274 -1.58 0.03 3.83
N LEU A 275 -0.98 0.17 5.02
CA LEU A 275 0.17 -0.61 5.47
C LEU A 275 -0.20 -1.63 6.55
N HIS A 276 -1.25 -1.36 7.33
CA HIS A 276 -1.76 -2.29 8.34
C HIS A 276 -2.26 -3.60 7.67
N PRO A 277 -1.93 -4.79 8.23
CA PRO A 277 -1.32 -5.06 9.54
C PRO A 277 0.21 -5.34 9.51
N SER A 278 0.94 -4.86 8.51
CA SER A 278 2.38 -5.16 8.38
C SER A 278 3.21 -4.45 9.45
N GLU A 279 3.80 -5.20 10.39
CA GLU A 279 4.73 -4.64 11.39
C GLU A 279 6.06 -4.18 10.76
N GLN A 280 6.45 -4.74 9.62
CA GLN A 280 7.65 -4.34 8.86
C GLN A 280 7.49 -2.96 8.23
N ALA A 281 6.34 -2.67 7.62
CA ALA A 281 6.08 -1.37 6.99
C ALA A 281 5.43 -0.35 7.94
N PHE A 282 4.69 -0.83 8.93
CA PHE A 282 3.99 -0.01 9.92
C PHE A 282 4.24 -0.53 11.33
N PRO A 283 5.45 -0.26 11.89
CA PRO A 283 5.79 -0.64 13.26
C PRO A 283 4.97 0.21 14.26
N LEU A 284 3.75 -0.24 14.54
CA LEU A 284 2.71 0.56 15.20
C LEU A 284 3.14 1.09 16.57
N ALA A 285 3.82 0.26 17.38
CA ALA A 285 4.34 0.68 18.69
C ALA A 285 5.37 1.81 18.57
N HIS A 286 6.21 1.79 17.53
CA HIS A 286 7.18 2.85 17.29
C HIS A 286 6.52 4.14 16.81
N VAL A 287 5.57 4.05 15.88
CA VAL A 287 4.82 5.23 15.41
C VAL A 287 4.02 5.87 16.55
N ALA A 288 3.35 5.04 17.37
CA ALA A 288 2.66 5.50 18.58
C ALA A 288 3.62 6.21 19.53
N LEU A 289 4.80 5.63 19.80
CA LEU A 289 5.82 6.26 20.63
C LEU A 289 6.22 7.65 20.10
N LYS A 290 6.52 7.79 18.80
CA LYS A 290 6.97 9.07 18.24
C LYS A 290 5.90 10.14 18.28
N LEU A 291 4.63 9.80 18.08
CA LEU A 291 3.52 10.74 18.27
C LEU A 291 3.37 11.17 19.73
N GLU A 292 3.52 10.25 20.68
CA GLU A 292 3.43 10.57 22.12
C GLU A 292 4.63 11.39 22.60
N LEU A 293 5.83 11.11 22.07
CA LEU A 293 7.02 11.94 22.30
C LEU A 293 6.87 13.32 21.68
N MET A 294 6.28 13.42 20.48
CA MET A 294 5.97 14.71 19.87
C MET A 294 5.05 15.53 20.74
N ALA A 295 3.96 14.91 21.20
CA ALA A 295 3.01 15.58 22.04
C ALA A 295 3.54 15.89 23.45
N ALA A 296 4.59 15.19 23.91
CA ALA A 296 5.32 15.53 25.12
C ALA A 296 6.41 16.61 24.92
N GLY A 297 6.59 17.13 23.71
CA GLY A 297 7.66 18.09 23.40
C GLY A 297 9.07 17.48 23.38
N LEU A 298 9.16 16.16 23.16
CA LEU A 298 10.41 15.38 23.19
C LEU A 298 10.85 14.92 21.79
N PHE A 299 10.06 15.20 20.74
CA PHE A 299 10.35 14.85 19.36
C PHE A 299 9.75 15.86 18.38
N ALA A 300 10.57 16.40 17.47
CA ALA A 300 10.19 17.36 16.41
C ALA A 300 9.52 18.69 16.86
N THR A 301 9.18 18.82 18.13
CA THR A 301 8.68 20.01 18.80
C THR A 301 9.42 20.18 20.13
N THR A 302 9.50 21.40 20.65
CA THR A 302 10.20 21.69 21.92
C THR A 302 9.26 21.98 23.08
N ARG A 303 7.95 22.07 22.82
CA ARG A 303 6.91 22.36 23.80
C ARG A 303 5.87 21.24 23.85
N PRO A 304 5.42 20.85 25.06
CA PRO A 304 4.38 19.84 25.20
C PRO A 304 3.02 20.37 24.74
N CYS A 305 2.20 19.44 24.28
CA CYS A 305 0.80 19.57 23.94
C CYS A 305 0.00 18.91 25.09
N ASP A 306 -0.26 19.70 26.13
CA ASP A 306 -0.87 19.27 27.40
C ASP A 306 -2.36 19.61 27.52
N ASP A 307 -2.97 20.14 26.46
CA ASP A 307 -4.39 20.45 26.47
C ASP A 307 -5.23 19.17 26.62
N ALA A 308 -6.11 19.15 27.61
CA ALA A 308 -6.92 17.98 27.95
C ALA A 308 -7.82 17.51 26.78
N ALA A 309 -8.19 18.43 25.88
CA ALA A 309 -8.92 18.13 24.65
C ALA A 309 -8.08 17.33 23.63
N GLU A 310 -6.76 17.39 23.73
CA GLU A 310 -5.80 16.90 22.74
C GLU A 310 -5.16 15.56 23.13
N LEU A 311 -5.30 15.16 24.39
CA LEU A 311 -4.95 13.82 24.91
C LEU A 311 -5.59 12.67 24.11
N GLY A 312 -6.66 12.95 23.36
CA GLY A 312 -7.34 11.98 22.52
C GLY A 312 -6.85 11.84 21.09
N ILE A 313 -6.08 12.81 20.59
CA ILE A 313 -5.79 12.91 19.15
C ILE A 313 -4.92 11.75 18.68
N VAL A 314 -3.89 11.39 19.45
CA VAL A 314 -2.97 10.29 19.12
C VAL A 314 -3.68 8.93 19.07
N PRO A 315 -4.34 8.45 20.14
CA PRO A 315 -5.03 7.16 20.09
C PRO A 315 -6.14 7.12 19.03
N ASP A 316 -6.88 8.21 18.81
CA ASP A 316 -7.91 8.27 17.76
C ASP A 316 -7.28 8.16 16.36
N ALA A 317 -6.12 8.80 16.14
CA ALA A 317 -5.38 8.70 14.89
C ALA A 317 -4.85 7.28 14.64
N LEU A 318 -4.33 6.62 15.69
CA LEU A 318 -3.86 5.23 15.61
C LEU A 318 -5.00 4.24 15.34
N LEU A 319 -6.18 4.44 15.94
CA LEU A 319 -7.37 3.63 15.66
C LEU A 319 -7.79 3.77 14.19
N SER A 320 -7.91 5.00 13.70
CA SER A 320 -8.23 5.25 12.29
C SER A 320 -7.17 4.65 11.35
N ALA A 321 -5.88 4.74 11.72
CA ALA A 321 -4.77 4.17 10.96
C ALA A 321 -4.77 2.63 10.93
N THR A 322 -5.38 1.97 11.91
CA THR A 322 -5.46 0.50 12.02
C THR A 322 -6.82 -0.05 11.62
N ARG A 323 -7.63 0.74 10.88
CA ARG A 323 -9.01 0.38 10.48
C ARG A 323 -9.89 0.01 11.69
N ASP A 324 -9.75 0.80 12.76
CA ASP A 324 -10.43 0.65 14.05
C ASP A 324 -10.12 -0.66 14.78
N SER A 325 -8.93 -1.23 14.55
CA SER A 325 -8.42 -2.39 15.30
C SER A 325 -7.98 -2.01 16.71
N LEU A 326 -8.90 -2.10 17.66
CA LEU A 326 -8.67 -1.85 19.09
C LEU A 326 -7.55 -2.75 19.65
N GLU A 327 -7.50 -4.01 19.21
CA GLU A 327 -6.49 -4.98 19.63
C GLU A 327 -5.07 -4.55 19.23
N SER A 328 -4.88 -4.07 18.00
CA SER A 328 -3.57 -3.65 17.51
C SER A 328 -3.07 -2.41 18.27
N VAL A 329 -3.93 -1.42 18.48
CA VAL A 329 -3.58 -0.19 19.20
C VAL A 329 -3.32 -0.46 20.68
N HIS A 330 -4.15 -1.30 21.32
CA HIS A 330 -3.89 -1.75 22.68
C HIS A 330 -2.56 -2.49 22.80
N ALA A 331 -2.28 -3.45 21.92
CA ALA A 331 -1.00 -4.18 21.94
C ALA A 331 0.21 -3.25 21.77
N ALA A 332 0.07 -2.18 20.97
CA ALA A 332 1.10 -1.16 20.84
C ALA A 332 1.33 -0.41 22.16
N TYR A 333 0.28 0.07 22.82
CA TYR A 333 0.41 0.75 24.13
C TYR A 333 0.90 -0.19 25.23
N ASP A 334 0.48 -1.45 25.22
CA ASP A 334 0.95 -2.46 26.18
C ASP A 334 2.46 -2.70 26.04
N ARG A 335 2.97 -2.83 24.81
CA ARG A 335 4.41 -2.89 24.53
C ARG A 335 5.15 -1.66 25.03
N LEU A 336 4.59 -0.46 24.91
CA LEU A 336 5.22 0.77 25.39
C LEU A 336 5.23 0.84 26.93
N LEU A 337 4.14 0.43 27.58
CA LEU A 337 3.99 0.44 29.03
C LEU A 337 4.74 -0.70 29.74
N ALA A 338 5.10 -1.77 29.02
CA ALA A 338 5.83 -2.91 29.55
C ALA A 338 7.14 -2.52 30.28
N THR A 339 7.65 -3.42 31.12
CA THR A 339 8.93 -3.18 31.80
C THR A 339 10.09 -3.16 30.80
N PRO A 340 11.24 -2.50 31.10
CA PRO A 340 12.39 -2.48 30.19
C PRO A 340 12.86 -3.89 29.76
N VAL A 341 12.81 -4.86 30.68
CA VAL A 341 13.17 -6.25 30.41
C VAL A 341 12.20 -6.88 29.40
N GLN A 342 10.89 -6.72 29.59
CA GLN A 342 9.88 -7.21 28.67
C GLN A 342 10.00 -6.55 27.30
N ARG A 343 10.25 -5.24 27.24
CA ARG A 343 10.50 -4.54 25.96
C ARG A 343 11.71 -5.12 25.23
N ALA A 344 12.81 -5.40 25.93
CA ALA A 344 14.01 -5.95 25.31
C ALA A 344 13.80 -7.31 24.61
N HIS A 345 12.79 -8.09 25.03
CA HIS A 345 12.41 -9.34 24.38
C HIS A 345 11.64 -9.14 23.06
N HIS A 346 10.90 -8.04 22.93
CA HIS A 346 10.05 -7.77 21.77
C HIS A 346 10.66 -6.75 20.80
N ASP A 347 11.33 -5.72 21.32
CA ASP A 347 11.95 -4.64 20.55
C ASP A 347 13.09 -4.01 21.38
N ARG A 348 14.34 -4.31 20.97
CA ARG A 348 15.54 -3.81 21.65
C ARG A 348 15.67 -2.28 21.58
N ARG A 349 15.13 -1.64 20.54
CA ARG A 349 15.21 -0.17 20.39
C ARG A 349 14.24 0.51 21.33
N LEU A 350 13.01 0.01 21.44
CA LEU A 350 12.06 0.50 22.45
C LEU A 350 12.57 0.31 23.88
N ALA A 351 13.43 -0.69 24.14
CA ALA A 351 14.07 -0.84 25.45
C ALA A 351 15.11 0.26 25.76
N GLN A 352 15.74 0.83 24.73
CA GLN A 352 16.77 1.88 24.88
C GLN A 352 16.17 3.28 25.09
N GLU A 353 14.90 3.48 24.78
CA GLU A 353 14.21 4.76 24.92
C GLU A 353 14.01 5.15 26.39
N GLN A 354 14.91 5.96 26.92
CA GLN A 354 14.92 6.38 28.33
C GLN A 354 13.69 7.20 28.71
N ALA A 355 13.10 7.92 27.74
CA ALA A 355 11.88 8.71 27.94
C ALA A 355 10.72 7.85 28.46
N LEU A 356 10.63 6.56 28.09
CA LEU A 356 9.60 5.62 28.56
C LEU A 356 9.67 5.31 30.07
N GLN A 357 10.77 5.67 30.74
CA GLN A 357 10.92 5.54 32.19
C GLN A 357 10.44 6.79 32.93
N THR A 358 10.20 7.90 32.23
CA THR A 358 9.80 9.15 32.87
C THR A 358 8.35 9.04 33.35
N PRO A 359 8.05 9.45 34.60
CA PRO A 359 6.68 9.42 35.14
C PRO A 359 5.68 10.17 34.25
N ALA A 360 6.07 11.34 33.75
CA ALA A 360 5.28 12.17 32.85
C ALA A 360 4.82 11.42 31.58
N LEU A 361 5.76 10.78 30.86
CA LEU A 361 5.41 10.03 29.65
C LEU A 361 4.60 8.78 29.98
N ARG A 362 4.91 8.08 31.09
CA ARG A 362 4.12 6.91 31.51
C ARG A 362 2.67 7.29 31.82
N LEU A 363 2.44 8.41 32.51
CA LEU A 363 1.09 8.92 32.75
C LEU A 363 0.36 9.29 31.46
N ARG A 364 1.07 9.90 30.50
CA ARG A 364 0.50 10.21 29.19
C ARG A 364 0.08 8.93 28.44
N LEU A 365 0.96 7.94 28.36
CA LEU A 365 0.66 6.65 27.72
C LEU A 365 -0.53 5.95 28.39
N LEU A 366 -0.62 5.97 29.71
CA LEU A 366 -1.76 5.42 30.45
C LEU A 366 -3.07 6.16 30.13
N ARG A 367 -3.05 7.49 29.96
CA ARG A 367 -4.24 8.26 29.53
C ARG A 367 -4.67 7.87 28.12
N SER A 368 -3.74 7.72 27.19
CA SER A 368 -4.03 7.27 25.83
C SER A 368 -4.58 5.84 25.83
N ALA A 369 -3.97 4.93 26.60
CA ALA A 369 -4.44 3.55 26.76
C ALA A 369 -5.86 3.50 27.37
N LEU A 370 -6.16 4.33 28.37
CA LEU A 370 -7.50 4.43 28.94
C LEU A 370 -8.54 4.83 27.89
N ARG A 371 -8.20 5.73 26.97
CA ARG A 371 -9.11 6.12 25.89
C ARG A 371 -9.38 4.95 24.95
N VAL A 372 -8.36 4.18 24.58
CA VAL A 372 -8.51 2.96 23.78
C VAL A 372 -9.40 1.95 24.51
N MET A 373 -9.18 1.73 25.80
CA MET A 373 -10.00 0.81 26.61
C MET A 373 -11.46 1.26 26.73
N ARG A 374 -11.73 2.57 26.84
CA ARG A 374 -13.10 3.11 26.81
C ARG A 374 -13.79 2.87 25.48
N ARG A 375 -13.09 3.09 24.36
CA ARG A 375 -13.59 2.75 23.02
C ARG A 375 -13.86 1.25 22.88
N TRP A 376 -13.04 0.42 23.51
CA TRP A 376 -13.23 -1.03 23.50
C TRP A 376 -14.46 -1.45 24.32
N ASP A 377 -14.65 -0.88 25.52
CA ASP A 377 -15.88 -1.06 26.32
C ASP A 377 -17.14 -0.66 25.52
N GLU A 378 -17.13 0.51 24.88
CA GLU A 378 -18.22 0.97 24.00
C GLU A 378 -18.51 -0.01 22.86
N ALA A 379 -17.47 -0.52 22.19
CA ALA A 379 -17.62 -1.48 21.09
C ALA A 379 -18.21 -2.82 21.57
N VAL A 380 -17.75 -3.34 22.71
CA VAL A 380 -18.24 -4.60 23.29
C VAL A 380 -19.68 -4.43 23.81
N ALA A 381 -20.02 -3.29 24.39
CA ALA A 381 -21.38 -2.95 24.80
C ALA A 381 -22.33 -2.90 23.59
N ALA A 382 -21.94 -2.24 22.50
CA ALA A 382 -22.72 -2.18 21.25
C ALA A 382 -22.96 -3.58 20.63
N GLN A 383 -21.94 -4.45 20.63
CA GLN A 383 -22.07 -5.83 20.17
C GLN A 383 -23.04 -6.67 21.02
N THR A 384 -23.11 -6.40 22.32
CA THR A 384 -24.04 -7.12 23.22
C THR A 384 -25.48 -6.63 23.01
N GLN A 385 -25.67 -5.33 22.75
CA GLN A 385 -26.99 -4.75 22.54
C GLN A 385 -27.64 -5.23 21.24
N THR A 386 -26.87 -5.40 20.16
CA THR A 386 -27.37 -5.95 18.88
C THR A 386 -27.76 -7.43 18.96
N GLN A 387 -27.14 -8.21 19.85
CA GLN A 387 -27.46 -9.63 20.04
C GLN A 387 -28.79 -9.85 20.79
N THR A 388 -29.23 -8.91 21.64
CA THR A 388 -30.50 -9.05 22.38
C THR A 388 -31.78 -8.99 21.51
N GLY A 389 -31.66 -8.63 20.23
CA GLY A 389 -32.77 -8.56 19.27
C GLY A 389 -32.94 -9.77 18.34
N GLY A 390 -32.01 -10.73 18.34
CA GLY A 390 -32.04 -11.92 17.46
C GLY A 390 -31.89 -13.19 18.28
N GLY A 391 -33.00 -13.90 18.53
CA GLY A 391 -33.00 -15.16 19.26
C GLY A 391 -32.22 -16.25 18.51
N GLY A 392 -30.96 -16.48 18.90
CA GLY A 392 -30.16 -17.58 18.37
C GLY A 392 -28.72 -17.61 18.88
N PHE A 393 -28.42 -18.64 19.68
CA PHE A 393 -27.08 -19.24 19.91
C PHE A 393 -26.21 -18.69 21.07
N ASP A 394 -26.30 -19.37 22.22
CA ASP A 394 -25.54 -19.19 23.48
C ASP A 394 -24.00 -19.35 23.37
N ALA A 395 -23.45 -19.72 22.21
CA ALA A 395 -22.01 -19.95 22.06
C ALA A 395 -21.18 -18.66 21.93
N TYR A 396 -21.78 -17.54 21.48
CA TYR A 396 -21.07 -16.28 21.28
C TYR A 396 -21.07 -15.37 22.52
N GLY A 397 -22.03 -15.55 23.43
CA GLY A 397 -22.11 -14.80 24.70
C GLY A 397 -20.96 -15.12 25.66
N ALA A 398 -20.50 -16.37 25.70
CA ALA A 398 -19.35 -16.79 26.51
C ALA A 398 -18.04 -16.09 26.07
N ASN A 399 -17.83 -15.94 24.76
CA ASN A 399 -16.65 -15.24 24.23
C ASN A 399 -16.66 -13.75 24.61
N ALA A 400 -17.82 -13.09 24.56
CA ALA A 400 -17.94 -11.69 24.99
C ALA A 400 -17.65 -11.52 26.49
N SER A 401 -18.12 -12.44 27.35
CA SER A 401 -17.78 -12.40 28.78
C SER A 401 -16.31 -12.68 29.06
N HIS A 402 -15.66 -13.59 28.32
CA HIS A 402 -14.23 -13.86 28.46
C HIS A 402 -13.39 -12.65 28.04
N VAL A 403 -13.73 -12.01 26.93
CA VAL A 403 -13.07 -10.78 26.47
C VAL A 403 -13.24 -9.66 27.50
N ARG A 404 -14.45 -9.47 28.04
CA ARG A 404 -14.70 -8.49 29.10
C ARG A 404 -13.86 -8.74 30.36
N ALA A 405 -13.79 -9.98 30.83
CA ALA A 405 -12.97 -10.34 31.99
C ALA A 405 -11.49 -10.05 31.73
N ALA A 406 -10.97 -10.44 30.57
CA ALA A 406 -9.58 -10.16 30.18
C ALA A 406 -9.29 -8.65 30.10
N LEU A 407 -10.22 -7.85 29.55
CA LEU A 407 -10.09 -6.38 29.54
C LEU A 407 -10.13 -5.81 30.96
N GLY A 408 -10.94 -6.39 31.86
CA GLY A 408 -10.96 -6.05 33.28
C GLY A 408 -9.61 -6.29 33.97
N ASP A 409 -8.96 -7.42 33.70
CA ASP A 409 -7.63 -7.75 34.21
C ASP A 409 -6.56 -6.78 33.70
N VAL A 410 -6.63 -6.40 32.41
CA VAL A 410 -5.75 -5.36 31.83
C VAL A 410 -5.95 -4.02 32.54
N CYS A 411 -7.20 -3.61 32.77
CA CYS A 411 -7.50 -2.38 33.52
C CYS A 411 -6.93 -2.43 34.94
N ALA A 412 -7.01 -3.58 35.63
CA ALA A 412 -6.39 -3.75 36.95
C ALA A 412 -4.86 -3.63 36.88
N GLY A 413 -4.22 -4.17 35.84
CA GLY A 413 -2.79 -4.00 35.56
C GLY A 413 -2.40 -2.53 35.39
N TYR A 414 -3.12 -1.79 34.55
CA TYR A 414 -2.87 -0.35 34.34
C TYR A 414 -3.16 0.51 35.58
N ALA A 415 -4.17 0.17 36.38
CA ALA A 415 -4.40 0.81 37.67
C ALA A 415 -3.23 0.58 38.64
N GLY A 416 -2.69 -0.63 38.68
CA GLY A 416 -1.49 -0.97 39.45
C GLY A 416 -0.27 -0.18 39.01
N GLU A 417 -0.08 -0.01 37.69
CA GLU A 417 1.01 0.79 37.14
C GLU A 417 0.86 2.29 37.46
N ALA A 418 -0.34 2.84 37.32
CA ALA A 418 -0.64 4.23 37.72
C ALA A 418 -0.32 4.46 39.20
N ARG A 419 -0.63 3.51 40.08
CA ARG A 419 -0.29 3.57 41.51
C ARG A 419 1.21 3.54 41.79
N ARG A 420 2.00 2.81 41.00
CA ARG A 420 3.47 2.81 41.15
C ARG A 420 4.07 4.19 40.90
N LEU A 421 3.43 4.99 40.04
CA LEU A 421 3.85 6.37 39.76
C LEU A 421 3.57 7.34 40.91
N LEU A 422 2.74 6.97 41.91
CA LEU A 422 2.53 7.77 43.13
C LEU A 422 3.79 7.89 44.00
N GLN A 423 4.77 7.00 43.79
CA GLN A 423 6.06 7.02 44.50
C GLN A 423 7.04 8.07 43.95
N VAL A 424 6.66 8.81 42.89
CA VAL A 424 7.46 9.82 42.17
C VAL A 424 6.81 11.22 42.38
N PRO A 425 7.38 12.36 41.91
CA PRO A 425 7.21 13.69 42.53
C PRO A 425 5.76 14.19 42.65
N SER A 426 5.55 15.06 43.64
CA SER A 426 4.24 15.52 44.13
C SER A 426 3.34 16.19 43.09
N SER A 427 3.88 16.75 42.01
CA SER A 427 3.09 17.42 40.96
C SER A 427 2.21 16.48 40.14
N GLU A 428 2.55 15.19 40.09
CA GLU A 428 1.87 14.19 39.23
C GLU A 428 1.01 13.20 40.02
N GLN A 429 1.10 13.22 41.35
CA GLN A 429 0.44 12.25 42.23
C GLN A 429 -1.09 12.28 42.11
N GLY A 430 -1.69 13.48 42.10
CA GLY A 430 -3.15 13.61 41.96
C GLY A 430 -3.67 13.10 40.60
N ALA A 431 -2.90 13.29 39.53
CA ALA A 431 -3.25 12.78 38.21
C ALA A 431 -3.13 11.25 38.13
N ALA A 432 -2.08 10.69 38.73
CA ALA A 432 -1.87 9.25 38.82
C ALA A 432 -2.98 8.56 39.63
N GLU A 433 -3.38 9.15 40.77
CA GLU A 433 -4.46 8.63 41.61
C GLU A 433 -5.81 8.67 40.89
N ALA A 434 -6.13 9.79 40.23
CA ALA A 434 -7.35 9.92 39.44
C ALA A 434 -7.40 8.86 38.32
N LEU A 435 -6.28 8.65 37.63
CA LEU A 435 -6.18 7.69 36.53
C LEU A 435 -6.32 6.23 37.01
N ALA A 436 -5.69 5.89 38.14
CA ALA A 436 -5.86 4.57 38.77
C ALA A 436 -7.34 4.32 39.11
N GLY A 437 -8.02 5.29 39.71
CA GLY A 437 -9.44 5.19 40.01
C GLY A 437 -10.34 5.10 38.77
N GLU A 438 -9.95 5.71 37.64
CA GLU A 438 -10.67 5.56 36.37
C GLU A 438 -10.53 4.17 35.76
N PHE A 439 -9.34 3.58 35.81
CA PHE A 439 -9.12 2.20 35.38
C PHE A 439 -9.87 1.20 36.25
N GLU A 440 -9.91 1.38 37.57
CA GLU A 440 -10.70 0.51 38.46
C GLU A 440 -12.19 0.60 38.20
N ARG A 441 -12.72 1.81 37.97
CA ARG A 441 -14.12 2.01 37.58
C ARG A 441 -14.45 1.37 36.24
N LEU A 442 -13.53 1.39 35.29
CA LEU A 442 -13.71 0.73 33.99
C LEU A 442 -13.63 -0.80 34.13
N GLY A 443 -12.64 -1.31 34.85
CA GLY A 443 -12.44 -2.74 35.08
C GLY A 443 -13.61 -3.38 35.84
N THR A 444 -14.10 -2.74 36.90
CA THR A 444 -15.29 -3.21 37.64
C THR A 444 -16.53 -3.28 36.75
N ARG A 445 -16.75 -2.28 35.90
CA ARG A 445 -17.85 -2.29 34.92
C ARG A 445 -17.73 -3.43 33.90
N LEU A 446 -16.52 -3.72 33.44
CA LEU A 446 -16.27 -4.78 32.47
C LEU A 446 -16.49 -6.18 33.08
N ILE A 447 -16.08 -6.38 34.33
CA ILE A 447 -16.19 -7.67 35.03
C ILE A 447 -17.63 -7.97 35.48
N GLY A 448 -18.43 -6.93 35.78
CA GLY A 448 -19.83 -7.05 36.21
C GLY A 448 -20.01 -6.89 37.70
#